data_AF-A0A7V0QSS9-F1
#
_entry.id   AF-A0A7V0QSS9-F1
#
_cell.length_a   1.000
_cell.length_b   1.000
_cell.length_c   1.000
_cell.angle_alpha   90.00
_cell.angle_beta   90.00
_cell.angle_gamma   90.00
#
_symmetry.space_group_name_H-M   'P 1'
#
loop_
_entity.id
_entity.type
_entity.pdbx_description
1 polymer ?
#
loop_
_entity_poly.entity_id
_entity_poly.type
_entity_poly.pdbx_seq_one_letter_code
_entity_poly.pdbx_strand_id
1 'polypeptide(L)'
;PAGDGGTVKVYVSVPSSLASGTTLQNSATISCAEDVQESASENTTVTGEPSLQISLSADKTLVKRCDIVTYTITYGNAGNSEATDVIIKVGIPQYTTYIVGSGGDKASLSSDKNSIIWDIGLLERGKTGEKLNFKLQIDGVVPLGITQMSTYASIDCKELEPVTSNVVTLRTVAPCFSIIKVAGRKEVELGDFLTYTIRIGNTSLDDEISDINIIDKLPLGFNYVNGSTLIDGVSAPDPETNEKGEKVWSLSQSLKPDSTLDLSYQIIVSAGAKIGENVNAARVEGLLSIPEEPSASISAGPVAAVVKVTRGIFSDRGRIIGKVYIDSNNNGIQDRGEMGVEGVTLILEDGTQVTTDIYGMFSIPALPPGDHILSIDKNTLPEDLIPVYREFQHIYLASGLTVKVNFGLREKKP
;
A
#
# COMPACT_ATOMS: atom_id res chain seq x y z
N PRO A 1 56.98 57.42 57.24
CA PRO A 1 57.90 58.50 56.84
C PRO A 1 57.21 59.43 55.85
N ALA A 2 57.58 60.72 55.79
CA ALA A 2 57.10 61.56 54.70
C ALA A 2 57.53 60.93 53.35
N GLY A 3 56.58 60.74 52.43
CA GLY A 3 56.81 60.10 51.12
C GLY A 3 56.54 58.59 51.04
N ASP A 4 56.04 57.94 52.11
CA ASP A 4 55.58 56.54 52.03
C ASP A 4 54.23 56.43 51.32
N GLY A 5 54.06 55.39 50.51
CA GLY A 5 52.83 55.11 49.76
C GLY A 5 52.48 53.63 49.77
N GLY A 6 51.24 53.32 49.43
CA GLY A 6 50.73 51.95 49.37
C GLY A 6 49.59 51.79 48.36
N THR A 7 49.27 50.55 48.02
CA THR A 7 48.16 50.23 47.12
C THR A 7 47.19 49.29 47.82
N VAL A 8 45.90 49.62 47.75
CA VAL A 8 44.81 48.72 48.16
C VAL A 8 44.09 48.27 46.90
N LYS A 9 44.00 46.96 46.69
CA LYS A 9 43.22 46.37 45.59
C LYS A 9 41.85 45.95 46.10
N VAL A 10 40.80 46.40 45.43
CA VAL A 10 39.41 46.00 45.72
C VAL A 10 38.89 45.22 44.52
N TYR A 11 38.35 44.02 44.78
CA TYR A 11 37.66 43.22 43.78
C TYR A 11 36.17 43.28 44.05
N VAL A 12 35.39 43.68 43.06
CA VAL A 12 33.93 43.80 43.16
C VAL A 12 33.31 42.78 42.21
N SER A 13 32.42 41.94 42.72
CA SER A 13 31.57 41.09 41.89
C SER A 13 30.36 41.91 41.45
N VAL A 14 30.12 41.97 40.15
CA VAL A 14 29.01 42.72 39.57
C VAL A 14 27.85 41.75 39.31
N PRO A 15 26.63 42.01 39.84
CA PRO A 15 25.46 41.20 39.51
C PRO A 15 25.25 41.10 38.00
N SER A 16 24.96 39.90 37.50
CA SER A 16 24.69 39.65 36.07
C SER A 16 23.43 40.37 35.55
N SER A 17 22.57 40.86 36.46
CA SER A 17 21.38 41.65 36.13
C SER A 17 21.68 43.11 35.77
N LEU A 18 22.91 43.60 35.99
CA LEU A 18 23.29 44.96 35.62
C LEU A 18 23.36 45.12 34.11
N ALA A 19 22.68 46.16 33.64
CA ALA A 19 22.64 46.53 32.24
C ALA A 19 24.03 46.81 31.67
N SER A 20 24.25 46.39 30.43
CA SER A 20 25.37 46.90 29.61
C SER A 20 25.37 48.43 29.61
N GLY A 21 26.55 49.02 29.74
CA GLY A 21 26.76 50.47 29.82
C GLY A 21 26.57 51.08 31.21
N THR A 22 26.16 50.31 32.23
CA THR A 22 26.06 50.86 33.60
C THR A 22 27.44 51.29 34.08
N THR A 23 27.57 52.55 34.52
CA THR A 23 28.81 53.06 35.11
C THR A 23 28.83 52.74 36.60
N LEU A 24 29.83 51.99 37.03
CA LEU A 24 30.12 51.68 38.43
C LEU A 24 31.23 52.62 38.89
N GLN A 25 30.90 53.54 39.81
CA GLN A 25 31.86 54.43 40.43
C GLN A 25 32.33 53.83 41.75
N ASN A 26 33.65 53.69 41.92
CA ASN A 26 34.26 53.33 43.20
C ASN A 26 35.05 54.52 43.74
N SER A 27 34.79 54.92 44.98
CA SER A 27 35.52 56.00 45.66
C SER A 27 36.32 55.45 46.84
N ALA A 28 37.57 55.87 46.98
CA ALA A 28 38.41 55.60 48.14
C ALA A 28 38.76 56.92 48.84
N THR A 29 38.73 56.91 50.17
CA THR A 29 39.13 58.05 51.01
C THR A 29 40.24 57.61 51.95
N ILE A 30 41.31 58.40 52.04
CA ILE A 30 42.34 58.28 53.07
C ILE A 30 42.17 59.42 54.06
N SER A 31 42.31 59.14 55.36
CA SER A 31 42.16 60.12 56.44
C SER A 31 43.19 59.90 57.54
N CYS A 32 43.58 60.96 58.23
CA CYS A 32 44.47 60.88 59.41
C CYS A 32 43.80 61.47 60.67
N ALA A 33 44.48 61.34 61.83
CA ALA A 33 43.95 61.74 63.13
C ALA A 33 43.84 63.27 63.29
N GLU A 34 44.54 64.03 62.45
CA GLU A 34 44.53 65.49 62.38
C GLU A 34 43.37 66.03 61.52
N ASP A 35 42.36 65.20 61.24
CA ASP A 35 41.16 65.54 60.46
C ASP A 35 41.43 65.99 59.00
N VAL A 36 42.56 65.59 58.42
CA VAL A 36 42.84 65.76 56.98
C VAL A 36 42.37 64.53 56.21
N GLN A 37 41.69 64.75 55.08
CA GLN A 37 41.20 63.70 54.21
C GLN A 37 41.46 64.00 52.74
N GLU A 38 41.67 62.96 51.94
CA GLU A 38 41.75 63.03 50.49
C GLU A 38 41.01 61.85 49.87
N SER A 39 40.37 62.07 48.72
CA SER A 39 39.61 61.04 48.04
C SER A 39 39.94 60.95 46.55
N ALA A 40 39.81 59.74 46.02
CA ALA A 40 39.92 59.45 44.60
C ALA A 40 38.72 58.59 44.18
N SER A 41 38.28 58.74 42.93
CA SER A 41 37.26 57.85 42.36
C SER A 41 37.67 57.36 40.98
N GLU A 42 37.21 56.16 40.65
CA GLU A 42 37.42 55.51 39.36
C GLU A 42 36.09 54.95 38.87
N ASN A 43 35.85 55.06 37.56
CA ASN A 43 34.64 54.54 36.93
C ASN A 43 34.99 53.31 36.09
N THR A 44 34.21 52.24 36.23
CA THR A 44 34.23 51.11 35.29
C THR A 44 32.86 50.94 34.67
N THR A 45 32.78 50.50 33.41
CA THR A 45 31.51 50.28 32.74
C THR A 45 31.22 48.80 32.63
N VAL A 46 29.97 48.41 32.91
CA VAL A 46 29.52 47.04 32.70
C VAL A 46 29.46 46.79 31.20
N THR A 47 30.24 45.83 30.71
CA THR A 47 30.11 45.31 29.35
C THR A 47 29.05 44.22 29.34
N GLY A 48 28.18 44.23 28.34
CA GLY A 48 27.16 43.20 28.18
C GLY A 48 26.94 42.84 26.73
N GLU A 49 26.61 41.58 26.50
CA GLU A 49 26.24 41.01 25.21
C GLU A 49 24.87 40.34 25.34
N PRO A 50 24.08 40.26 24.27
CA PRO A 50 22.88 39.44 24.28
C PRO A 50 23.23 37.95 24.51
N SER A 51 22.27 37.18 24.98
CA SER A 51 22.41 35.73 25.10
C SER A 51 21.12 35.06 24.62
N LEU A 52 21.09 34.74 23.33
CA LEU A 52 19.91 34.18 22.69
C LEU A 52 19.73 32.70 23.07
N GLN A 53 18.48 32.34 23.36
CA GLN A 53 18.04 30.98 23.64
C GLN A 53 16.87 30.65 22.73
N ILE A 54 16.85 29.44 22.18
CA ILE A 54 15.75 28.95 21.36
C ILE A 54 15.57 27.43 21.49
N SER A 55 14.32 26.99 21.54
CA SER A 55 13.93 25.58 21.48
C SER A 55 12.69 25.39 20.62
N LEU A 56 12.53 24.19 20.07
CA LEU A 56 11.41 23.82 19.20
C LEU A 56 10.77 22.53 19.72
N SER A 57 9.44 22.50 19.79
CA SER A 57 8.67 21.29 20.07
C SER A 57 7.51 21.15 19.08
N ALA A 58 6.99 19.93 18.96
CA ALA A 58 5.76 19.64 18.22
C ALA A 58 4.75 18.94 19.12
N ASP A 59 3.47 19.10 18.82
CA ASP A 59 2.37 18.42 19.50
C ASP A 59 2.22 16.94 19.10
N LYS A 60 2.96 16.50 18.07
CA LYS A 60 2.98 15.13 17.56
C LYS A 60 4.40 14.69 17.25
N THR A 61 4.65 13.41 17.43
CA THR A 61 5.90 12.71 17.03
C THR A 61 5.65 11.75 15.88
N LEU A 62 4.41 11.27 15.71
CA LEU A 62 3.95 10.37 14.65
C LEU A 62 2.81 11.01 13.86
N VAL A 63 2.90 10.97 12.52
CA VAL A 63 1.95 11.64 11.64
C VAL A 63 1.55 10.81 10.42
N LYS A 64 0.32 10.97 9.97
CA LYS A 64 -0.18 10.46 8.66
C LYS A 64 -0.37 11.59 7.65
N ARG A 65 -0.60 11.21 6.39
CA ARG A 65 -0.98 12.17 5.33
C ARG A 65 -2.16 13.05 5.77
N CYS A 66 -2.12 14.32 5.39
CA CYS A 66 -3.09 15.35 5.75
C CYS A 66 -3.17 15.74 7.24
N ASP A 67 -2.37 15.13 8.14
CA ASP A 67 -2.33 15.57 9.53
C ASP A 67 -1.85 17.02 9.62
N ILE A 68 -2.41 17.76 10.58
CA ILE A 68 -1.91 19.07 10.96
C ILE A 68 -1.10 18.88 12.25
N VAL A 69 0.11 19.45 12.26
CA VAL A 69 1.06 19.44 13.38
C VAL A 69 1.25 20.87 13.85
N THR A 70 1.10 21.09 15.15
CA THR A 70 1.36 22.38 15.79
C THR A 70 2.77 22.37 16.38
N TYR A 71 3.59 23.30 15.94
CA TYR A 71 4.92 23.53 16.46
C TYR A 71 4.93 24.73 17.40
N THR A 72 5.70 24.63 18.49
CA THR A 72 5.94 25.72 19.45
C THR A 72 7.43 26.06 19.44
N ILE A 73 7.75 27.33 19.13
CA ILE A 73 9.09 27.89 19.31
C ILE A 73 9.09 28.61 20.66
N THR A 74 10.03 28.27 21.55
CA THR A 74 10.28 29.05 22.77
C THR A 74 11.61 29.76 22.63
N TYR A 75 11.67 31.07 22.84
CA TYR A 75 12.87 31.88 22.62
C TYR A 75 13.06 32.95 23.69
N GLY A 76 14.25 33.56 23.71
CA GLY A 76 14.57 34.61 24.68
C GLY A 76 15.97 35.17 24.54
N ASN A 77 16.21 36.27 25.25
CA ASN A 77 17.51 36.89 25.48
C ASN A 77 17.80 36.88 26.99
N ALA A 78 18.62 35.94 27.44
CA ALA A 78 19.09 35.82 28.82
C ALA A 78 20.28 36.76 29.13
N GLY A 79 20.75 37.51 28.13
CA GLY A 79 21.88 38.42 28.25
C GLY A 79 21.50 39.71 28.97
N ASN A 80 22.52 40.49 29.31
CA ASN A 80 22.39 41.78 29.98
C ASN A 80 22.45 42.99 29.02
N SER A 81 22.49 42.72 27.70
CA SER A 81 22.29 43.69 26.62
C SER A 81 21.09 43.32 25.76
N GLU A 82 20.49 44.31 25.10
CA GLU A 82 19.39 44.11 24.15
C GLU A 82 19.91 43.48 22.85
N ALA A 83 19.10 42.60 22.23
CA ALA A 83 19.35 42.10 20.89
C ALA A 83 18.48 42.88 19.88
N THR A 84 19.11 43.39 18.82
CA THR A 84 18.43 44.18 17.79
C THR A 84 18.36 43.44 16.46
N ASP A 85 17.41 43.83 15.61
CA ASP A 85 17.14 43.20 14.32
C ASP A 85 16.94 41.68 14.44
N VAL A 86 16.22 41.25 15.49
CA VAL A 86 16.02 39.84 15.80
C VAL A 86 15.08 39.20 14.80
N ILE A 87 15.55 38.15 14.14
CA ILE A 87 14.80 37.39 13.14
C ILE A 87 14.80 35.91 13.54
N ILE A 88 13.62 35.31 13.59
CA ILE A 88 13.47 33.85 13.76
C ILE A 88 13.10 33.24 12.41
N LYS A 89 13.78 32.16 12.03
CA LYS A 89 13.52 31.42 10.80
C LYS A 89 13.34 29.94 11.09
N VAL A 90 12.37 29.32 10.44
CA VAL A 90 12.14 27.86 10.47
C VAL A 90 12.05 27.34 9.05
N GLY A 91 12.81 26.29 8.75
CA GLY A 91 12.71 25.58 7.48
C GLY A 91 11.42 24.77 7.39
N ILE A 92 10.76 24.81 6.23
CA ILE A 92 9.62 23.94 5.93
C ILE A 92 10.19 22.64 5.33
N PRO A 93 10.10 21.50 6.03
CA PRO A 93 10.61 20.23 5.51
C PRO A 93 9.81 19.77 4.30
N GLN A 94 10.43 18.96 3.44
CA GLN A 94 9.74 18.34 2.31
C GLN A 94 8.53 17.54 2.78
N TYR A 95 7.52 17.45 1.91
CA TYR A 95 6.25 16.75 2.18
C TYR A 95 5.40 17.39 3.29
N THR A 96 5.66 18.66 3.59
CA THR A 96 4.85 19.47 4.47
C THR A 96 4.53 20.82 3.84
N THR A 97 3.35 21.33 4.15
CA THR A 97 2.86 22.63 3.70
C THR A 97 2.57 23.51 4.91
N TYR A 98 3.12 24.73 4.93
CA TYR A 98 2.78 25.70 5.96
C TYR A 98 1.33 26.19 5.84
N ILE A 99 0.59 26.16 6.95
CA ILE A 99 -0.76 26.74 7.02
C ILE A 99 -0.62 28.25 7.21
N VAL A 100 -0.79 29.01 6.14
CA VAL A 100 -0.67 30.48 6.15
C VAL A 100 -1.59 31.10 7.21
N GLY A 101 -1.05 32.04 7.99
CA GLY A 101 -1.75 32.69 9.10
C GLY A 101 -1.70 31.93 10.43
N SER A 102 -1.27 30.66 10.45
CA SER A 102 -1.11 29.91 11.71
C SER A 102 0.05 30.42 12.57
N GLY A 103 0.95 31.22 12.00
CA GLY A 103 2.15 31.78 12.65
C GLY A 103 1.92 33.10 13.41
N GLY A 104 0.70 33.64 13.36
CA GLY A 104 0.39 35.00 13.82
C GLY A 104 0.81 36.09 12.83
N ASP A 105 0.51 37.34 13.18
CA ASP A 105 0.62 38.51 12.26
C ASP A 105 2.05 38.85 11.83
N LYS A 106 3.05 38.43 12.63
CA LYS A 106 4.47 38.64 12.33
C LYS A 106 5.09 37.55 11.45
N ALA A 107 4.35 36.47 11.17
CA ALA A 107 4.84 35.38 10.35
C ALA A 107 4.72 35.71 8.86
N SER A 108 5.80 35.51 8.12
CA SER A 108 5.84 35.62 6.66
C SER A 108 6.54 34.41 6.06
N LEU A 109 6.20 34.07 4.81
CA LEU A 109 6.93 33.06 4.05
C LEU A 109 8.13 33.71 3.34
N SER A 110 9.25 33.01 3.30
CA SER A 110 10.38 33.37 2.44
C SER A 110 9.95 33.39 0.96
N SER A 111 10.71 34.10 0.11
CA SER A 111 10.39 34.24 -1.32
C SER A 111 10.35 32.90 -2.06
N ASP A 112 11.18 31.93 -1.64
CA ASP A 112 11.21 30.56 -2.15
C ASP A 112 10.18 29.62 -1.49
N LYS A 113 9.44 30.13 -0.50
CA LYS A 113 8.42 29.40 0.30
C LYS A 113 8.96 28.18 1.05
N ASN A 114 10.27 28.09 1.27
CA ASN A 114 10.89 26.99 2.02
C ASN A 114 11.12 27.33 3.49
N SER A 115 10.74 28.52 3.95
CA SER A 115 10.91 28.92 5.35
C SER A 115 9.83 29.88 5.82
N ILE A 116 9.51 29.80 7.10
CA ILE A 116 8.68 30.76 7.83
C ILE A 116 9.63 31.71 8.57
N ILE A 117 9.39 33.01 8.47
CA ILE A 117 10.22 34.08 9.02
C ILE A 117 9.36 34.94 9.94
N TRP A 118 9.87 35.21 11.14
CA TRP A 118 9.32 36.19 12.08
C TRP A 118 10.34 37.31 12.29
N ASP A 119 9.93 38.53 11.96
CA ASP A 119 10.66 39.75 12.31
C ASP A 119 10.23 40.20 13.71
N ILE A 120 11.09 39.92 14.69
CA ILE A 120 10.84 40.25 16.10
C ILE A 120 11.25 41.71 16.36
N GLY A 121 12.32 42.17 15.74
CA GLY A 121 12.90 43.50 15.94
C GLY A 121 13.75 43.56 17.21
N LEU A 122 13.24 44.19 18.26
CA LEU A 122 13.94 44.32 19.54
C LEU A 122 13.57 43.18 20.49
N LEU A 123 14.58 42.50 21.05
CA LEU A 123 14.41 41.57 22.15
C LEU A 123 15.19 42.06 23.38
N GLU A 124 14.42 42.64 24.31
CA GLU A 124 14.93 43.26 25.53
C GLU A 124 15.79 42.30 26.37
N ARG A 125 16.75 42.87 27.11
CA ARG A 125 17.60 42.11 28.03
C ARG A 125 16.77 41.35 29.08
N GLY A 126 17.20 40.13 29.41
CA GLY A 126 16.51 39.27 30.37
C GLY A 126 15.13 38.76 29.95
N LYS A 127 14.61 39.16 28.77
CA LYS A 127 13.29 38.70 28.29
C LYS A 127 13.41 37.27 27.76
N THR A 128 12.90 36.31 28.54
CA THR A 128 13.03 34.87 28.26
C THR A 128 11.69 34.16 28.29
N GLY A 129 11.56 33.07 27.53
CA GLY A 129 10.37 32.21 27.55
C GLY A 129 9.23 32.69 26.65
N GLU A 130 9.50 33.60 25.72
CA GLU A 130 8.53 34.04 24.72
C GLU A 130 8.20 32.88 23.77
N LYS A 131 6.94 32.83 23.28
CA LYS A 131 6.46 31.71 22.48
C LYS A 131 5.87 32.15 21.15
N LEU A 132 6.17 31.41 20.09
CA LEU A 132 5.50 31.46 18.80
C LEU A 132 4.92 30.08 18.49
N ASN A 133 3.77 30.05 17.82
CA ASN A 133 3.17 28.82 17.34
C ASN A 133 3.03 28.89 15.83
N PHE A 134 3.19 27.76 15.15
CA PHE A 134 2.86 27.64 13.73
C PHE A 134 2.38 26.23 13.41
N LYS A 135 1.68 26.06 12.29
CA LYS A 135 1.15 24.77 11.87
C LYS A 135 1.68 24.36 10.51
N LEU A 136 2.15 23.13 10.42
CA LEU A 136 2.45 22.46 9.17
C LEU A 136 1.39 21.37 8.92
N GLN A 137 0.94 21.25 7.68
CA GLN A 137 0.12 20.14 7.22
C GLN A 137 1.02 19.13 6.50
N ILE A 138 0.91 17.85 6.84
CA ILE A 138 1.55 16.78 6.07
C ILE A 138 0.84 16.66 4.73
N ASP A 139 1.60 16.66 3.63
CA ASP A 139 1.03 16.64 2.30
C ASP A 139 0.14 15.39 2.08
N GLY A 140 -0.86 15.53 1.21
CA GLY A 140 -1.78 14.42 0.90
C GLY A 140 -1.11 13.23 0.21
N VAL A 141 0.08 13.45 -0.34
CA VAL A 141 0.92 12.45 -1.00
C VAL A 141 2.33 12.53 -0.41
N VAL A 142 2.72 11.47 0.30
CA VAL A 142 4.09 11.25 0.78
C VAL A 142 4.62 10.01 0.04
N PRO A 143 5.73 10.10 -0.71
CA PRO A 143 6.30 8.95 -1.40
C PRO A 143 6.62 7.79 -0.45
N LEU A 144 6.52 6.56 -0.97
CA LEU A 144 6.96 5.37 -0.23
C LEU A 144 8.45 5.48 0.11
N GLY A 145 8.82 5.06 1.32
CA GLY A 145 10.20 5.10 1.80
C GLY A 145 10.58 6.38 2.57
N ILE A 146 9.74 7.42 2.55
CA ILE A 146 9.87 8.52 3.51
C ILE A 146 9.32 8.02 4.84
N THR A 147 10.19 7.94 5.85
CA THR A 147 9.86 7.47 7.19
C THR A 147 9.93 8.57 8.24
N GLN A 148 10.64 9.67 7.94
CA GLN A 148 10.87 10.78 8.85
C GLN A 148 10.92 12.13 8.13
N MET A 149 10.51 13.19 8.83
CA MET A 149 10.62 14.58 8.40
C MET A 149 11.15 15.41 9.58
N SER A 150 12.19 16.20 9.36
CA SER A 150 12.85 16.95 10.43
C SER A 150 12.92 18.44 10.13
N THR A 151 12.80 19.27 11.17
CA THR A 151 13.05 20.72 11.07
C THR A 151 13.64 21.25 12.38
N TYR A 152 14.20 22.46 12.30
CA TYR A 152 14.73 23.23 13.42
C TYR A 152 14.47 24.72 13.19
N ALA A 153 14.54 25.50 14.24
CA ALA A 153 14.46 26.95 14.20
C ALA A 153 15.86 27.57 14.38
N SER A 154 16.08 28.74 13.79
CA SER A 154 17.23 29.60 14.06
C SER A 154 16.75 30.96 14.53
N ILE A 155 17.46 31.56 15.49
CA ILE A 155 17.32 32.95 15.89
C ILE A 155 18.61 33.69 15.57
N ASP A 156 18.46 34.81 14.85
CA ASP A 156 19.54 35.67 14.39
C ASP A 156 19.33 37.09 14.93
N CYS A 157 20.40 37.83 15.15
CA CYS A 157 20.36 39.24 15.54
C CYS A 157 21.62 39.95 15.06
N LYS A 158 21.64 41.27 15.15
CA LYS A 158 22.78 42.06 14.66
C LYS A 158 24.07 41.83 15.46
N GLU A 159 23.96 41.54 16.74
CA GLU A 159 25.08 41.49 17.68
C GLU A 159 25.81 40.14 17.73
N LEU A 160 25.19 39.05 17.27
CA LEU A 160 25.67 37.69 17.47
C LEU A 160 25.56 36.87 16.18
N GLU A 161 26.34 35.80 16.10
CA GLU A 161 26.09 34.74 15.13
C GLU A 161 24.77 34.00 15.45
N PRO A 162 24.05 33.49 14.44
CA PRO A 162 22.77 32.80 14.64
C PRO A 162 22.87 31.59 15.58
N VAL A 163 21.87 31.42 16.44
CA VAL A 163 21.70 30.26 17.34
C VAL A 163 20.59 29.36 16.82
N THR A 164 20.81 28.04 16.82
CA THR A 164 19.82 27.05 16.39
C THR A 164 19.16 26.32 17.55
N SER A 165 17.90 25.93 17.38
CA SER A 165 17.17 25.08 18.33
C SER A 165 17.62 23.63 18.27
N ASN A 166 17.06 22.79 19.14
CA ASN A 166 17.01 21.35 18.91
C ASN A 166 16.27 21.02 17.59
N VAL A 167 16.55 19.85 17.04
CA VAL A 167 15.83 19.31 15.88
C VAL A 167 14.56 18.60 16.36
N VAL A 168 13.44 18.85 15.69
CA VAL A 168 12.22 18.08 15.84
C VAL A 168 12.08 17.16 14.63
N THR A 169 11.96 15.86 14.89
CA THR A 169 11.76 14.82 13.88
C THR A 169 10.40 14.19 14.06
N LEU A 170 9.57 14.25 13.03
CA LEU A 170 8.32 13.53 12.93
C LEU A 170 8.56 12.20 12.22
N ARG A 171 7.97 11.12 12.72
CA ARG A 171 7.87 9.84 12.03
C ARG A 171 6.59 9.80 11.21
N THR A 172 6.64 9.27 10.01
CA THR A 172 5.45 9.08 9.18
C THR A 172 4.94 7.65 9.30
N VAL A 173 3.63 7.46 9.53
CA VAL A 173 2.95 6.18 9.24
C VAL A 173 2.78 6.02 7.73
N ALA A 174 3.89 5.87 7.01
CA ALA A 174 3.84 5.25 5.69
C ALA A 174 3.37 3.79 5.86
N PRO A 175 2.68 3.18 4.88
CA PRO A 175 2.26 1.78 5.02
C PRO A 175 3.51 0.91 5.23
N CYS A 176 3.67 0.42 6.45
CA CYS A 176 4.72 -0.54 6.82
C CYS A 176 4.31 -1.98 6.50
N PHE A 177 3.17 -2.19 5.84
CA PHE A 177 2.78 -3.50 5.32
C PHE A 177 3.04 -3.57 3.81
N SER A 178 3.80 -4.57 3.39
CA SER A 178 3.78 -5.09 2.02
C SER A 178 2.93 -6.34 1.97
N ILE A 179 2.21 -6.54 0.86
CA ILE A 179 1.43 -7.75 0.61
C ILE A 179 1.52 -8.11 -0.86
N ILE A 180 1.73 -9.40 -1.15
CA ILE A 180 1.71 -9.97 -2.50
C ILE A 180 0.91 -11.27 -2.44
N LYS A 181 0.11 -11.53 -3.46
CA LYS A 181 -0.67 -12.76 -3.59
C LYS A 181 -0.36 -13.44 -4.92
N VAL A 182 -0.12 -14.75 -4.87
CA VAL A 182 0.20 -15.57 -6.04
C VAL A 182 -0.67 -16.83 -6.03
N ALA A 183 -1.16 -17.22 -7.21
CA ALA A 183 -1.77 -18.52 -7.43
C ALA A 183 -0.69 -19.50 -7.88
N GLY A 184 -0.67 -20.72 -7.33
CA GLY A 184 0.30 -21.75 -7.70
C GLY A 184 0.18 -22.21 -9.17
N ARG A 185 -0.97 -21.97 -9.80
CA ARG A 185 -1.24 -22.23 -11.23
C ARG A 185 -2.05 -21.08 -11.83
N LYS A 186 -1.84 -20.80 -13.12
CA LYS A 186 -2.60 -19.79 -13.88
C LYS A 186 -3.89 -20.34 -14.49
N GLU A 187 -3.96 -21.66 -14.68
CA GLU A 187 -5.11 -22.37 -15.27
C GLU A 187 -5.39 -23.66 -14.51
N VAL A 188 -6.66 -23.92 -14.20
CA VAL A 188 -7.15 -25.06 -13.42
C VAL A 188 -8.46 -25.58 -14.00
N GLU A 189 -8.77 -26.85 -13.73
CA GLU A 189 -10.03 -27.48 -14.12
C GLU A 189 -11.03 -27.52 -12.95
N LEU A 190 -12.30 -27.79 -13.26
CA LEU A 190 -13.28 -28.13 -12.23
C LEU A 190 -12.86 -29.42 -11.52
N GLY A 191 -12.81 -29.39 -10.19
CA GLY A 191 -12.34 -30.47 -9.33
C GLY A 191 -10.88 -30.32 -8.88
N ASP A 192 -10.10 -29.43 -9.51
CA ASP A 192 -8.69 -29.24 -9.15
C ASP A 192 -8.53 -28.62 -7.76
N PHE A 193 -7.46 -29.04 -7.09
CA PHE A 193 -6.89 -28.31 -5.97
C PHE A 193 -5.95 -27.21 -6.48
N LEU A 194 -6.05 -26.03 -5.87
CA LEU A 194 -5.17 -24.90 -6.15
C LEU A 194 -4.62 -24.34 -4.84
N THR A 195 -3.31 -24.18 -4.77
CA THR A 195 -2.66 -23.47 -3.66
C THR A 195 -2.56 -21.98 -3.98
N TYR A 196 -2.96 -21.14 -3.03
CA TYR A 196 -2.62 -19.72 -3.00
C TYR A 196 -1.52 -19.47 -1.97
N THR A 197 -0.64 -18.52 -2.28
CA THR A 197 0.36 -17.99 -1.34
C THR A 197 0.17 -16.49 -1.20
N ILE A 198 0.07 -16.01 0.04
CA ILE A 198 0.06 -14.60 0.42
C ILE A 198 1.33 -14.33 1.21
N ARG A 199 2.21 -13.50 0.66
CA ARG A 199 3.39 -12.99 1.37
C ARG A 199 3.03 -11.63 1.96
N ILE A 200 3.20 -11.47 3.26
CA ILE A 200 3.16 -10.18 3.93
C ILE A 200 4.55 -9.81 4.44
N GLY A 201 4.83 -8.52 4.56
CA GLY A 201 6.09 -8.06 5.11
C GLY A 201 5.96 -6.75 5.86
N ASN A 202 6.76 -6.61 6.92
CA ASN A 202 6.90 -5.37 7.65
C ASN A 202 8.05 -4.56 7.05
N THR A 203 7.73 -3.43 6.42
CA THR A 203 8.68 -2.51 5.79
C THR A 203 9.05 -1.33 6.70
N SER A 204 8.72 -1.39 8.00
CA SER A 204 9.24 -0.46 9.00
C SER A 204 10.74 -0.69 9.25
N LEU A 205 11.42 0.32 9.79
CA LEU A 205 12.84 0.22 10.17
C LEU A 205 13.01 -0.32 11.59
N ASP A 206 12.13 0.05 12.52
CA ASP A 206 12.27 -0.21 13.95
C ASP A 206 10.97 -0.63 14.66
N ASP A 207 9.81 -0.49 14.01
CA ASP A 207 8.50 -0.72 14.64
C ASP A 207 7.93 -2.11 14.33
N GLU A 208 7.50 -2.84 15.36
CA GLU A 208 6.89 -4.17 15.22
C GLU A 208 5.40 -4.08 14.88
N ILE A 209 4.89 -5.04 14.10
CA ILE A 209 3.46 -5.14 13.79
C ILE A 209 2.84 -6.34 14.50
N SER A 210 1.77 -6.13 15.26
CA SER A 210 0.99 -7.15 15.97
C SER A 210 -0.46 -7.22 15.47
N ASP A 211 -1.25 -8.13 16.05
CA ASP A 211 -2.69 -8.31 15.78
C ASP A 211 -3.01 -8.44 14.28
N ILE A 212 -2.20 -9.23 13.59
CA ILE A 212 -2.22 -9.33 12.14
C ILE A 212 -3.42 -10.17 11.70
N ASN A 213 -4.27 -9.59 10.86
CA ASN A 213 -5.40 -10.25 10.22
C ASN A 213 -5.21 -10.24 8.70
N ILE A 214 -4.99 -11.42 8.10
CA ILE A 214 -5.01 -11.59 6.65
C ILE A 214 -6.45 -11.94 6.25
N ILE A 215 -7.05 -11.14 5.36
CA ILE A 215 -8.42 -11.33 4.90
C ILE A 215 -8.44 -11.61 3.40
N ASP A 216 -9.07 -12.71 2.99
CA ASP A 216 -9.15 -13.17 1.61
C ASP A 216 -10.59 -13.41 1.16
N LYS A 217 -10.95 -12.84 0.01
CA LYS A 217 -12.27 -13.01 -0.60
C LYS A 217 -12.18 -13.96 -1.78
N LEU A 218 -12.50 -15.23 -1.51
CA LEU A 218 -12.53 -16.27 -2.53
C LEU A 218 -13.60 -16.01 -3.62
N PRO A 219 -13.30 -16.29 -4.90
CA PRO A 219 -14.31 -16.28 -5.96
C PRO A 219 -15.41 -17.31 -5.71
N LEU A 220 -16.57 -17.10 -6.33
CA LEU A 220 -17.65 -18.08 -6.29
C LEU A 220 -17.17 -19.44 -6.83
N GLY A 221 -17.51 -20.52 -6.12
CA GLY A 221 -17.13 -21.88 -6.48
C GLY A 221 -15.72 -22.28 -6.04
N PHE A 222 -14.93 -21.39 -5.45
CA PHE A 222 -13.62 -21.72 -4.87
C PHE A 222 -13.82 -21.97 -3.37
N ASN A 223 -13.69 -23.22 -2.95
CA ASN A 223 -13.94 -23.63 -1.57
C ASN A 223 -12.63 -23.90 -0.85
N TYR A 224 -12.45 -23.30 0.32
CA TYR A 224 -11.30 -23.56 1.19
C TYR A 224 -11.23 -25.04 1.61
N VAL A 225 -10.02 -25.61 1.64
CA VAL A 225 -9.77 -26.98 2.10
C VAL A 225 -9.33 -26.95 3.56
N ASN A 226 -10.12 -27.55 4.45
CA ASN A 226 -9.85 -27.54 5.88
C ASN A 226 -8.54 -28.27 6.22
N GLY A 227 -7.75 -27.72 7.15
CA GLY A 227 -6.42 -28.21 7.51
C GLY A 227 -5.32 -27.93 6.49
N SER A 228 -5.57 -27.08 5.48
CA SER A 228 -4.59 -26.77 4.43
C SER A 228 -3.73 -25.53 4.69
N THR A 229 -4.00 -24.78 5.76
CA THR A 229 -3.25 -23.56 6.08
C THR A 229 -1.84 -23.91 6.56
N LEU A 230 -0.85 -23.28 5.92
CA LEU A 230 0.54 -23.28 6.34
C LEU A 230 1.04 -21.84 6.52
N ILE A 231 1.75 -21.57 7.61
CA ILE A 231 2.52 -20.34 7.84
C ILE A 231 4.00 -20.70 7.80
N ASP A 232 4.76 -20.08 6.90
CA ASP A 232 6.17 -20.35 6.65
C ASP A 232 6.45 -21.87 6.45
N GLY A 233 5.50 -22.56 5.82
CA GLY A 233 5.55 -24.01 5.56
C GLY A 233 5.14 -24.90 6.73
N VAL A 234 4.79 -24.34 7.89
CA VAL A 234 4.34 -25.07 9.09
C VAL A 234 2.82 -25.03 9.21
N SER A 235 2.21 -26.16 9.57
CA SER A 235 0.74 -26.24 9.77
C SER A 235 0.26 -25.22 10.81
N ALA A 236 -0.82 -24.52 10.47
CA ALA A 236 -1.39 -23.46 11.27
C ALA A 236 -2.94 -23.52 11.28
N PRO A 237 -3.62 -22.83 12.22
CA PRO A 237 -5.07 -22.85 12.30
C PRO A 237 -5.78 -22.40 11.01
N ASP A 238 -6.93 -23.01 10.74
CA ASP A 238 -7.79 -22.66 9.63
C ASP A 238 -8.43 -21.26 9.82
N PRO A 239 -8.77 -20.57 8.72
CA PRO A 239 -9.40 -19.26 8.80
C PRO A 239 -10.84 -19.33 9.30
N GLU A 240 -11.24 -18.32 10.04
CA GLU A 240 -12.66 -18.07 10.29
C GLU A 240 -13.32 -17.44 9.06
N THR A 241 -14.65 -17.46 9.01
CA THR A 241 -15.43 -16.79 7.94
C THR A 241 -16.22 -15.65 8.55
N ASN A 242 -15.96 -14.42 8.09
CA ASN A 242 -16.66 -13.24 8.59
C ASN A 242 -18.08 -13.11 7.99
N GLU A 243 -18.85 -12.13 8.47
CA GLU A 243 -20.23 -11.85 8.01
C GLU A 243 -20.34 -11.55 6.50
N LYS A 244 -19.23 -11.17 5.86
CA LYS A 244 -19.14 -10.89 4.41
C LYS A 244 -18.74 -12.12 3.59
N GLY A 245 -18.52 -13.27 4.23
CA GLY A 245 -18.07 -14.51 3.58
C GLY A 245 -16.58 -14.53 3.25
N GLU A 246 -15.78 -13.61 3.80
CA GLU A 246 -14.33 -13.58 3.61
C GLU A 246 -13.63 -14.52 4.60
N LYS A 247 -12.52 -15.13 4.19
CA LYS A 247 -11.66 -15.94 5.05
C LYS A 247 -10.70 -15.04 5.82
N VAL A 248 -10.63 -15.22 7.14
CA VAL A 248 -9.82 -14.39 8.04
C VAL A 248 -8.86 -15.27 8.83
N TRP A 249 -7.55 -15.05 8.64
CA TRP A 249 -6.50 -15.64 9.46
C TRP A 249 -5.99 -14.60 10.45
N SER A 250 -6.22 -14.85 11.74
CA SER A 250 -5.64 -14.05 12.82
C SER A 250 -4.34 -14.69 13.28
N LEU A 251 -3.22 -13.99 13.08
CA LEU A 251 -1.90 -14.50 13.42
C LEU A 251 -1.58 -14.17 14.87
N SER A 252 -1.07 -15.17 15.61
CA SER A 252 -0.58 -14.99 16.97
C SER A 252 0.84 -14.40 17.03
N GLN A 253 1.59 -14.50 15.94
CA GLN A 253 2.93 -13.92 15.83
C GLN A 253 2.88 -12.50 15.30
N SER A 254 3.78 -11.67 15.83
CA SER A 254 4.08 -10.35 15.31
C SER A 254 5.11 -10.42 14.17
N LEU A 255 5.16 -9.36 13.36
CA LEU A 255 6.20 -9.16 12.35
C LEU A 255 7.19 -8.09 12.82
N LYS A 256 8.44 -8.50 13.02
CA LYS A 256 9.56 -7.61 13.31
C LYS A 256 9.87 -6.70 12.12
N PRO A 257 10.59 -5.58 12.33
CA PRO A 257 11.07 -4.74 11.23
C PRO A 257 11.82 -5.56 10.18
N ASP A 258 11.62 -5.21 8.91
CA ASP A 258 12.22 -5.85 7.72
C ASP A 258 12.00 -7.37 7.61
N SER A 259 10.98 -7.90 8.30
CA SER A 259 10.63 -9.33 8.25
C SER A 259 9.44 -9.62 7.33
N THR A 260 9.41 -10.82 6.75
CA THR A 260 8.30 -11.32 5.93
C THR A 260 7.74 -12.62 6.46
N LEU A 261 6.48 -12.90 6.14
CA LEU A 261 5.79 -14.16 6.42
C LEU A 261 5.01 -14.63 5.19
N ASP A 262 5.06 -15.94 4.93
CA ASP A 262 4.30 -16.60 3.89
C ASP A 262 3.12 -17.40 4.47
N LEU A 263 1.90 -16.98 4.17
CA LEU A 263 0.68 -17.76 4.35
C LEU A 263 0.41 -18.54 3.06
N SER A 264 0.21 -19.85 3.13
CA SER A 264 -0.31 -20.62 2.01
C SER A 264 -1.49 -21.50 2.41
N TYR A 265 -2.40 -21.71 1.47
CA TYR A 265 -3.59 -22.54 1.69
C TYR A 265 -4.11 -23.14 0.39
N GLN A 266 -4.85 -24.24 0.48
CA GLN A 266 -5.47 -24.90 -0.66
C GLN A 266 -6.96 -24.57 -0.76
N ILE A 267 -7.43 -24.46 -1.99
CA ILE A 267 -8.85 -24.45 -2.34
C ILE A 267 -9.14 -25.60 -3.29
N ILE A 268 -10.41 -25.99 -3.38
CA ILE A 268 -10.95 -26.85 -4.43
C ILE A 268 -11.87 -26.04 -5.34
N VAL A 269 -11.71 -26.18 -6.65
CA VAL A 269 -12.55 -25.52 -7.66
C VAL A 269 -13.80 -26.38 -7.89
N SER A 270 -14.93 -25.98 -7.32
CA SER A 270 -16.19 -26.71 -7.45
C SER A 270 -16.97 -26.34 -8.72
N ALA A 271 -17.99 -27.14 -9.05
CA ALA A 271 -18.85 -26.92 -10.22
C ALA A 271 -19.57 -25.55 -10.27
N GLY A 272 -19.64 -24.84 -9.13
CA GLY A 272 -20.17 -23.47 -9.06
C GLY A 272 -19.20 -22.39 -9.55
N ALA A 273 -17.96 -22.75 -9.91
CA ALA A 273 -16.96 -21.80 -10.38
C ALA A 273 -17.30 -21.27 -11.77
N LYS A 274 -17.10 -19.96 -11.97
CA LYS A 274 -17.25 -19.32 -13.28
C LYS A 274 -16.18 -19.86 -14.23
N ILE A 275 -16.55 -20.29 -15.42
CA ILE A 275 -15.58 -20.64 -16.48
C ILE A 275 -14.91 -19.37 -17.02
N GLY A 276 -13.60 -19.44 -17.27
CA GLY A 276 -12.78 -18.30 -17.63
C GLY A 276 -12.08 -17.67 -16.42
N GLU A 277 -11.79 -16.37 -16.50
CA GLU A 277 -11.02 -15.68 -15.46
C GLU A 277 -11.83 -15.49 -14.16
N ASN A 278 -11.17 -15.86 -13.06
CA ASN A 278 -11.64 -15.66 -11.69
C ASN A 278 -10.56 -14.91 -10.92
N VAL A 279 -10.98 -13.96 -10.09
CA VAL A 279 -10.09 -13.06 -9.34
C VAL A 279 -10.24 -13.35 -7.86
N ASN A 280 -9.16 -13.78 -7.23
CA ASN A 280 -9.08 -13.89 -5.77
C ASN A 280 -8.35 -12.67 -5.20
N ALA A 281 -8.92 -11.99 -4.20
CA ALA A 281 -8.38 -10.75 -3.64
C ALA A 281 -8.16 -10.84 -2.12
N ALA A 282 -6.99 -10.37 -1.66
CA ALA A 282 -6.59 -10.36 -0.26
C ALA A 282 -6.18 -8.97 0.23
N ARG A 283 -6.37 -8.70 1.51
CA ARG A 283 -5.81 -7.56 2.24
C ARG A 283 -5.24 -8.02 3.58
N VAL A 284 -4.43 -7.16 4.20
CA VAL A 284 -3.92 -7.37 5.56
C VAL A 284 -4.20 -6.15 6.42
N GLU A 285 -4.53 -6.39 7.68
CA GLU A 285 -4.76 -5.39 8.72
C GLU A 285 -3.91 -5.76 9.95
N GLY A 286 -3.50 -4.78 10.76
CA GLY A 286 -2.70 -5.01 11.96
C GLY A 286 -2.46 -3.73 12.78
N LEU A 287 -1.73 -3.85 13.88
CA LEU A 287 -1.37 -2.74 14.76
C LEU A 287 0.14 -2.53 14.77
N LEU A 288 0.58 -1.31 14.43
CA LEU A 288 1.97 -0.88 14.55
C LEU A 288 2.26 -0.47 15.99
N SER A 289 3.28 -1.06 16.59
CA SER A 289 3.78 -0.69 17.92
C SER A 289 4.79 0.43 17.80
N ILE A 290 4.49 1.59 18.38
CA ILE A 290 5.36 2.76 18.37
C ILE A 290 5.89 3.00 19.81
N PRO A 291 7.19 3.23 20.01
CA PRO A 291 7.74 3.55 21.33
C PRO A 291 7.08 4.80 21.94
N GLU A 292 6.65 4.69 23.21
CA GLU A 292 6.07 5.79 24.01
C GLU A 292 4.76 6.40 23.46
N GLU A 293 4.15 5.77 22.46
CA GLU A 293 2.93 6.24 21.80
C GLU A 293 1.87 5.11 21.76
N PRO A 294 0.57 5.43 21.63
CA PRO A 294 -0.45 4.41 21.41
C PRO A 294 -0.24 3.69 20.07
N SER A 295 -0.58 2.41 20.01
CA SER A 295 -0.48 1.63 18.78
C SER A 295 -1.39 2.17 17.66
N ALA A 296 -0.90 2.10 16.42
CA ALA A 296 -1.61 2.64 15.26
C ALA A 296 -2.15 1.52 14.37
N SER A 297 -3.42 1.61 13.97
CA SER A 297 -4.00 0.67 13.00
C SER A 297 -3.48 0.93 11.60
N ILE A 298 -3.00 -0.13 10.95
CA ILE A 298 -2.43 -0.11 9.60
C ILE A 298 -3.06 -1.21 8.74
N SER A 299 -3.04 -1.01 7.41
CA SER A 299 -3.53 -2.01 6.46
C SER A 299 -2.83 -1.88 5.11
N ALA A 300 -2.82 -2.97 4.33
CA ALA A 300 -2.36 -2.99 2.94
C ALA A 300 -3.22 -3.89 2.05
N GLY A 301 -3.19 -3.60 0.76
CA GLY A 301 -4.06 -4.23 -0.24
C GLY A 301 -5.30 -3.38 -0.58
N PRO A 302 -6.26 -3.93 -1.34
CA PRO A 302 -6.30 -5.32 -1.80
C PRO A 302 -5.27 -5.63 -2.89
N VAL A 303 -4.72 -6.85 -2.86
CA VAL A 303 -3.94 -7.45 -3.96
C VAL A 303 -4.69 -8.65 -4.52
N ALA A 304 -4.54 -8.89 -5.82
CA ALA A 304 -5.34 -9.89 -6.52
C ALA A 304 -4.47 -10.90 -7.28
N ALA A 305 -4.92 -12.16 -7.30
CA ALA A 305 -4.41 -13.21 -8.16
C ALA A 305 -5.52 -13.70 -9.10
N VAL A 306 -5.21 -13.78 -10.39
CA VAL A 306 -6.16 -14.19 -11.44
C VAL A 306 -5.85 -15.62 -11.87
N VAL A 307 -6.89 -16.46 -11.93
CA VAL A 307 -6.81 -17.84 -12.39
C VAL A 307 -7.92 -18.11 -13.40
N LYS A 308 -7.56 -18.78 -14.50
CA LYS A 308 -8.51 -19.22 -15.52
C LYS A 308 -9.03 -20.61 -15.19
N VAL A 309 -10.34 -20.75 -15.05
CA VAL A 309 -11.01 -22.05 -14.86
C VAL A 309 -11.46 -22.59 -16.21
N THR A 310 -11.12 -23.84 -16.48
CA THR A 310 -11.60 -24.59 -17.64
C THR A 310 -12.42 -25.81 -17.20
N ARG A 311 -13.22 -26.35 -18.12
CA ARG A 311 -14.09 -27.50 -17.79
C ARG A 311 -13.37 -28.85 -17.85
N GLY A 312 -12.19 -28.91 -18.46
CA GLY A 312 -11.45 -30.17 -18.59
C GLY A 312 -12.29 -31.32 -19.17
N ILE A 313 -12.24 -32.47 -18.52
CA ILE A 313 -13.05 -33.67 -18.81
C ILE A 313 -14.57 -33.50 -18.56
N PHE A 314 -14.99 -32.47 -17.80
CA PHE A 314 -16.40 -32.12 -17.57
C PHE A 314 -16.93 -31.14 -18.63
N SER A 315 -16.42 -31.24 -19.86
CA SER A 315 -16.89 -30.42 -20.97
C SER A 315 -18.39 -30.68 -21.24
N ASP A 316 -19.12 -29.61 -21.53
CA ASP A 316 -20.48 -29.66 -22.08
C ASP A 316 -20.52 -30.07 -23.55
N ARG A 317 -19.36 -30.39 -24.15
CA ARG A 317 -19.28 -30.82 -25.54
C ARG A 317 -19.87 -32.22 -25.72
N GLY A 318 -20.82 -32.35 -26.63
CA GLY A 318 -21.42 -33.62 -27.00
C GLY A 318 -20.67 -34.31 -28.14
N ARG A 319 -21.28 -35.39 -28.64
CA ARG A 319 -20.79 -36.18 -29.76
C ARG A 319 -21.94 -36.58 -30.68
N ILE A 320 -21.74 -36.53 -31.98
CA ILE A 320 -22.66 -37.13 -32.95
C ILE A 320 -22.05 -38.44 -33.42
N ILE A 321 -22.81 -39.53 -33.35
CA ILE A 321 -22.45 -40.82 -33.95
C ILE A 321 -23.53 -41.24 -34.93
N GLY A 322 -23.20 -42.13 -35.86
CA GLY A 322 -24.20 -42.52 -36.84
C GLY A 322 -23.75 -43.56 -37.84
N LYS A 323 -24.68 -43.87 -38.74
CA LYS A 323 -24.45 -44.76 -39.87
C LYS A 323 -25.09 -44.23 -41.15
N VAL A 324 -24.38 -44.30 -42.26
CA VAL A 324 -24.94 -44.22 -43.61
C VAL A 324 -25.18 -45.64 -44.12
N TYR A 325 -26.40 -45.95 -44.54
CA TYR A 325 -26.82 -47.32 -44.85
C TYR A 325 -27.71 -47.40 -46.10
N ILE A 326 -27.75 -48.57 -46.73
CA ILE A 326 -28.66 -48.87 -47.85
C ILE A 326 -30.03 -49.26 -47.27
N ASP A 327 -30.97 -48.32 -47.36
CA ASP A 327 -32.37 -48.47 -46.96
C ASP A 327 -33.12 -49.26 -48.04
N SER A 328 -33.15 -50.58 -47.85
CA SER A 328 -33.62 -51.52 -48.88
C SER A 328 -35.14 -51.52 -48.99
N ASN A 329 -35.84 -51.17 -47.92
CA ASN A 329 -37.31 -51.12 -47.89
C ASN A 329 -37.86 -49.69 -47.99
N ASN A 330 -37.00 -48.68 -48.12
CA ASN A 330 -37.32 -47.26 -48.24
C ASN A 330 -38.19 -46.74 -47.09
N ASN A 331 -37.95 -47.17 -45.85
CA ASN A 331 -38.72 -46.72 -44.69
C ASN A 331 -38.02 -45.62 -43.86
N GLY A 332 -36.75 -45.31 -44.17
CA GLY A 332 -35.95 -44.26 -43.55
C GLY A 332 -35.46 -44.60 -42.14
N ILE A 333 -35.65 -45.85 -41.73
CA ILE A 333 -35.27 -46.41 -40.44
C ILE A 333 -34.23 -47.49 -40.70
N GLN A 334 -33.13 -47.44 -39.95
CA GLN A 334 -32.09 -48.45 -40.05
C GLN A 334 -32.60 -49.80 -39.53
N ASP A 335 -32.81 -50.76 -40.43
CA ASP A 335 -33.26 -52.12 -40.12
C ASP A 335 -32.09 -53.12 -39.97
N ARG A 336 -32.37 -54.24 -39.30
CA ARG A 336 -31.38 -55.30 -39.11
C ARG A 336 -31.08 -55.97 -40.46
N GLY A 337 -29.81 -55.91 -40.86
CA GLY A 337 -29.31 -56.52 -42.10
C GLY A 337 -28.98 -55.49 -43.18
N GLU A 338 -29.34 -54.22 -43.00
CA GLU A 338 -29.00 -53.16 -43.95
C GLU A 338 -27.52 -52.81 -43.93
N MET A 339 -26.90 -52.92 -45.10
CA MET A 339 -25.47 -52.71 -45.30
C MET A 339 -25.10 -51.24 -45.11
N GLY A 340 -23.91 -51.01 -44.57
CA GLY A 340 -23.36 -49.66 -44.49
C GLY A 340 -22.75 -49.23 -45.83
N VAL A 341 -22.63 -47.93 -46.02
CA VAL A 341 -21.99 -47.35 -47.21
C VAL A 341 -20.70 -46.65 -46.78
N GLU A 342 -19.58 -47.23 -47.21
CA GLU A 342 -18.23 -46.70 -46.96
C GLU A 342 -17.94 -45.46 -47.80
N GLY A 343 -17.07 -44.58 -47.29
CA GLY A 343 -16.49 -43.50 -48.09
C GLY A 343 -17.40 -42.29 -48.30
N VAL A 344 -18.56 -42.24 -47.64
CA VAL A 344 -19.49 -41.11 -47.72
C VAL A 344 -19.03 -40.02 -46.76
N THR A 345 -18.79 -38.82 -47.27
CA THR A 345 -18.44 -37.65 -46.46
C THR A 345 -19.69 -36.93 -45.97
N LEU A 346 -19.69 -36.60 -44.68
CA LEU A 346 -20.68 -35.76 -44.02
C LEU A 346 -20.03 -34.44 -43.59
N ILE A 347 -20.75 -33.34 -43.74
CA ILE A 347 -20.29 -31.98 -43.51
C ILE A 347 -21.19 -31.31 -42.45
N LEU A 348 -20.60 -30.79 -41.39
CA LEU A 348 -21.26 -29.94 -40.39
C LEU A 348 -21.36 -28.48 -40.86
N GLU A 349 -22.24 -27.71 -40.22
CA GLU A 349 -22.45 -26.28 -40.54
C GLU A 349 -21.20 -25.41 -40.37
N ASP A 350 -20.25 -25.83 -39.53
CA ASP A 350 -18.96 -25.15 -39.31
C ASP A 350 -17.88 -25.56 -40.33
N GLY A 351 -18.21 -26.45 -41.27
CA GLY A 351 -17.30 -26.99 -42.28
C GLY A 351 -16.52 -28.22 -41.86
N THR A 352 -16.70 -28.72 -40.63
CA THR A 352 -16.09 -29.98 -40.17
C THR A 352 -16.58 -31.14 -41.03
N GLN A 353 -15.68 -31.99 -41.50
CA GLN A 353 -16.00 -33.14 -42.35
C GLN A 353 -15.65 -34.46 -41.66
N VAL A 354 -16.49 -35.48 -41.84
CA VAL A 354 -16.23 -36.86 -41.41
C VAL A 354 -16.60 -37.82 -42.53
N THR A 355 -15.80 -38.87 -42.75
CA THR A 355 -16.08 -39.89 -43.76
C THR A 355 -16.43 -41.21 -43.09
N THR A 356 -17.40 -41.93 -43.65
CA THR A 356 -17.85 -43.22 -43.12
C THR A 356 -16.81 -44.33 -43.32
N ASP A 357 -16.74 -45.25 -42.34
CA ASP A 357 -15.89 -46.44 -42.40
C ASP A 357 -16.46 -47.55 -43.30
N ILE A 358 -15.77 -48.70 -43.39
CA ILE A 358 -16.19 -49.90 -44.16
C ILE A 358 -17.59 -50.42 -43.79
N TYR A 359 -18.09 -50.07 -42.60
CA TYR A 359 -19.42 -50.45 -42.12
C TYR A 359 -20.41 -49.28 -42.21
N GLY A 360 -20.06 -48.19 -42.89
CA GLY A 360 -20.87 -46.98 -43.02
C GLY A 360 -20.97 -46.14 -41.74
N MET A 361 -20.18 -46.41 -40.70
CA MET A 361 -20.27 -45.73 -39.42
C MET A 361 -19.41 -44.46 -39.40
N PHE A 362 -19.83 -43.47 -38.60
CA PHE A 362 -19.09 -42.23 -38.38
C PHE A 362 -19.22 -41.72 -36.93
N SER A 363 -18.28 -40.88 -36.51
CA SER A 363 -18.29 -40.24 -35.19
C SER A 363 -17.64 -38.85 -35.26
N ILE A 364 -18.34 -37.83 -34.76
CA ILE A 364 -17.85 -36.46 -34.63
C ILE A 364 -17.84 -36.07 -33.14
N PRO A 365 -16.66 -36.13 -32.47
CA PRO A 365 -16.53 -35.80 -31.06
C PRO A 365 -16.38 -34.29 -30.81
N ALA A 366 -16.53 -33.88 -29.54
CA ALA A 366 -16.15 -32.57 -29.03
C ALA A 366 -16.91 -31.37 -29.63
N LEU A 367 -18.20 -31.55 -29.94
CA LEU A 367 -19.07 -30.50 -30.48
C LEU A 367 -19.71 -29.67 -29.37
N PRO A 368 -19.77 -28.32 -29.49
CA PRO A 368 -20.44 -27.48 -28.48
C PRO A 368 -21.92 -27.87 -28.33
N PRO A 369 -22.56 -27.61 -27.17
CA PRO A 369 -24.00 -27.79 -27.08
C PRO A 369 -24.75 -26.76 -27.92
N GLY A 370 -25.87 -27.16 -28.52
CA GLY A 370 -26.69 -26.30 -29.37
C GLY A 370 -27.19 -27.01 -30.62
N ASP A 371 -27.69 -26.22 -31.57
CA ASP A 371 -28.19 -26.71 -32.85
C ASP A 371 -27.05 -26.88 -33.85
N HIS A 372 -26.99 -28.06 -34.45
CA HIS A 372 -26.07 -28.43 -35.53
C HIS A 372 -26.84 -28.88 -36.77
N ILE A 373 -26.24 -28.72 -37.94
CA ILE A 373 -26.75 -29.24 -39.21
C ILE A 373 -25.69 -30.15 -39.81
N LEU A 374 -26.00 -31.44 -39.89
CA LEU A 374 -25.14 -32.43 -40.54
C LEU A 374 -25.70 -32.77 -41.91
N SER A 375 -24.89 -32.63 -42.97
CA SER A 375 -25.28 -32.84 -44.36
C SER A 375 -24.43 -33.90 -45.05
N ILE A 376 -24.99 -34.64 -46.00
CA ILE A 376 -24.24 -35.55 -46.88
C ILE A 376 -23.62 -34.76 -48.03
N ASP A 377 -22.32 -34.96 -48.28
CA ASP A 377 -21.70 -34.52 -49.53
C ASP A 377 -22.06 -35.48 -50.66
N LYS A 378 -22.94 -35.03 -51.56
CA LYS A 378 -23.39 -35.81 -52.72
C LYS A 378 -22.28 -36.22 -53.66
N ASN A 379 -21.17 -35.48 -53.72
CA ASN A 379 -20.07 -35.80 -54.61
C ASN A 379 -19.31 -37.06 -54.15
N THR A 380 -19.53 -37.49 -52.91
CA THR A 380 -18.92 -38.68 -52.32
C THR A 380 -19.86 -39.89 -52.29
N LEU A 381 -21.09 -39.73 -52.80
CA LEU A 381 -22.03 -40.84 -52.94
C LEU A 381 -21.64 -41.74 -54.13
N PRO A 382 -21.77 -43.08 -54.00
CA PRO A 382 -21.75 -43.98 -55.15
C PRO A 382 -22.78 -43.56 -56.21
N GLU A 383 -22.45 -43.68 -57.50
CA GLU A 383 -23.27 -43.16 -58.62
C GLU A 383 -24.69 -43.75 -58.69
N ASP A 384 -24.86 -44.94 -58.12
CA ASP A 384 -26.10 -45.71 -58.06
C ASP A 384 -26.95 -45.40 -56.83
N LEU A 385 -26.48 -44.60 -55.87
CA LEU A 385 -27.18 -44.32 -54.62
C LEU A 385 -27.63 -42.86 -54.49
N ILE A 386 -28.85 -42.66 -53.99
CA ILE A 386 -29.42 -41.35 -53.66
C ILE A 386 -30.02 -41.35 -52.25
N PRO A 387 -30.02 -40.21 -51.53
CA PRO A 387 -30.67 -40.11 -50.22
C PRO A 387 -32.18 -40.38 -50.30
N VAL A 388 -32.73 -41.13 -49.34
CA VAL A 388 -34.16 -41.50 -49.34
C VAL A 388 -35.07 -40.33 -48.99
N TYR A 389 -34.73 -39.59 -47.93
CA TYR A 389 -35.60 -38.54 -47.38
C TYR A 389 -34.93 -37.19 -47.23
N ARG A 390 -33.73 -37.13 -46.66
CA ARG A 390 -33.07 -35.87 -46.29
C ARG A 390 -31.58 -35.93 -46.54
N GLU A 391 -31.09 -34.87 -47.16
CA GLU A 391 -29.66 -34.66 -47.44
C GLU A 391 -28.95 -34.01 -46.25
N PHE A 392 -29.71 -33.43 -45.32
CA PHE A 392 -29.22 -32.84 -44.08
C PHE A 392 -30.19 -33.09 -42.92
N GLN A 393 -29.67 -33.07 -41.70
CA GLN A 393 -30.44 -33.23 -40.48
C GLN A 393 -30.08 -32.16 -39.46
N HIS A 394 -31.12 -31.56 -38.88
CA HIS A 394 -31.00 -30.68 -37.71
C HIS A 394 -30.85 -31.52 -36.45
N ILE A 395 -29.86 -31.20 -35.63
CA ILE A 395 -29.48 -31.97 -34.47
C ILE A 395 -29.34 -31.01 -33.30
N TYR A 396 -30.22 -31.14 -32.32
CA TYR A 396 -30.02 -30.45 -31.05
C TYR A 396 -29.13 -31.31 -30.15
N LEU A 397 -27.93 -30.83 -29.87
CA LEU A 397 -26.97 -31.49 -29.01
C LEU A 397 -27.03 -30.87 -27.61
N ALA A 398 -27.68 -31.58 -26.67
CA ALA A 398 -27.64 -31.20 -25.28
C ALA A 398 -26.22 -31.37 -24.70
N SER A 399 -25.91 -30.58 -23.66
CA SER A 399 -24.61 -30.60 -22.95
C SER A 399 -24.13 -32.03 -22.64
N GLY A 400 -22.98 -32.42 -23.18
CA GLY A 400 -22.31 -33.71 -22.96
C GLY A 400 -23.01 -34.94 -23.58
N LEU A 401 -24.10 -34.77 -24.31
CA LEU A 401 -24.88 -35.90 -24.85
C LEU A 401 -24.19 -36.53 -26.07
N THR A 402 -24.35 -37.85 -26.23
CA THR A 402 -24.12 -38.49 -27.54
C THR A 402 -25.45 -38.63 -28.26
N VAL A 403 -25.57 -38.06 -29.46
CA VAL A 403 -26.75 -38.18 -30.33
C VAL A 403 -26.45 -39.14 -31.48
N LYS A 404 -27.39 -40.05 -31.77
CA LYS A 404 -27.30 -40.94 -32.94
C LYS A 404 -28.07 -40.35 -34.12
N VAL A 405 -27.42 -40.24 -35.28
CA VAL A 405 -28.00 -39.69 -36.51
C VAL A 405 -27.65 -40.61 -37.67
N ASN A 406 -28.65 -41.08 -38.43
CA ASN A 406 -28.39 -42.00 -39.54
C ASN A 406 -28.93 -41.43 -40.85
N PHE A 407 -28.29 -41.79 -41.95
CA PHE A 407 -28.75 -41.43 -43.29
C PHE A 407 -29.01 -42.69 -44.11
N GLY A 408 -30.25 -42.87 -44.54
CA GLY A 408 -30.64 -43.93 -45.47
C GLY A 408 -30.42 -43.48 -46.92
N LEU A 409 -29.80 -44.35 -47.71
CA LEU A 409 -29.63 -44.24 -49.15
C LEU A 409 -30.43 -45.34 -49.85
N ARG A 410 -30.96 -45.05 -51.04
CA ARG A 410 -31.60 -46.04 -51.90
C ARG A 410 -30.96 -46.05 -53.26
N GLU A 411 -31.13 -47.17 -53.96
CA GLU A 411 -30.75 -47.27 -55.36
C GLU A 411 -31.55 -46.28 -56.22
N LYS A 412 -30.84 -45.61 -57.12
CA LYS A 412 -31.41 -44.79 -58.16
C LYS A 412 -32.18 -45.72 -59.11
N LYS A 413 -33.50 -45.58 -59.15
CA LYS A 413 -34.30 -46.29 -60.16
C LYS A 413 -33.79 -45.90 -61.56
N PRO A 414 -33.62 -46.87 -62.47
CA PRO A 414 -33.10 -46.62 -63.82
C PRO A 414 -33.96 -45.66 -64.64
#